data_AF-A0A644YMR6-F1
#
_entry.id   AF-A0A644YMR6-F1
#
_cell.length_a   1.000
_cell.length_b   1.000
_cell.length_c   1.000
_cell.angle_alpha   90.00
_cell.angle_beta   90.00
_cell.angle_gamma   90.00
#
_symmetry.space_group_name_H-M   'P 1'
#
loop_
_entity.id
_entity.type
_entity.pdbx_description
1 polymer ?
#
loop_
_entity_poly.entity_id
_entity_poly.type
_entity_poly.pdbx_seq_one_letter_code
_entity_poly.pdbx_strand_id
1 'polypeptide(L)'
;MQSLIIVLREGIEAALVVAVIYAYLSKAGKEDLKKNVNLGVGIAVLMSIITAIVLKMINFNPENEVLEGTMFLIAGLLVLSILLWMKKTSKNINEEINSKMSGIMNKTTGQALGITLFTFFMVFREGFETVLFIFTLSTEASAVSNILGALLGLALAVIFTYLFIKGSSNISLSKFFKVLNLILYILLVRLFAGAIHEFGEVQLIPLGPKVATILGYIVRDNSLILISIFIVTIPMLMMIFSKNKLDISNLVGTEKRIKIAELNKQRNIKIAALALIIAINGLLVSEFVSIVTKKTIDPNPIKVSVNNGKIQIPVSSLGDNVLSKYSFDTEDGKTVRFIILKRDTNDYGVGYDACLVCGSKKGGYYQEQGNVDSIICKNCNAPIAIPTIGLPGGCNPIELKYEIKNDEIIINSDDLVKEKNVF
;
A
#
# COMPACT_ATOMS: atom_id res chain seq x y z
N MET A 1 -0.58 3.38 15.68
CA MET A 1 0.81 3.39 15.14
C MET A 1 0.85 3.07 13.65
N GLN A 2 -0.07 2.23 13.13
CA GLN A 2 -0.18 1.97 11.69
C GLN A 2 -0.43 3.25 10.87
N SER A 3 -1.33 4.14 11.30
CA SER A 3 -1.60 5.41 10.60
C SER A 3 -0.36 6.30 10.46
N LEU A 4 0.55 6.29 11.45
CA LEU A 4 1.84 6.97 11.38
C LEU A 4 2.68 6.43 10.23
N ILE A 5 2.79 5.11 10.11
CA ILE A 5 3.64 4.45 9.13
C ILE A 5 3.09 4.62 7.71
N ILE A 6 1.77 4.51 7.56
CA ILE A 6 1.10 4.74 6.28
C ILE A 6 1.32 6.17 5.82
N VAL A 7 0.94 7.17 6.63
CA VAL A 7 1.10 8.58 6.23
C VAL A 7 2.57 8.95 6.03
N LEU A 8 3.49 8.37 6.81
CA LEU A 8 4.91 8.57 6.61
C LEU A 8 5.38 8.02 5.26
N ARG A 9 4.92 6.83 4.86
CA ARG A 9 5.25 6.21 3.57
C ARG A 9 4.77 7.08 2.42
N GLU A 10 3.47 7.28 2.32
CA GLU A 10 2.85 8.03 1.22
C GLU A 10 3.34 9.49 1.22
N GLY A 11 3.54 10.06 2.40
CA GLY A 11 4.10 11.41 2.56
C GLY A 11 5.54 11.52 2.04
N ILE A 12 6.39 10.50 2.25
CA ILE A 12 7.76 10.47 1.71
C ILE A 12 7.74 10.29 0.19
N GLU A 13 6.83 9.49 -0.35
CA GLU A 13 6.69 9.33 -1.80
C GLU A 13 6.30 10.67 -2.47
N ALA A 14 5.29 11.36 -1.92
CA ALA A 14 4.91 12.70 -2.36
C ALA A 14 6.05 13.72 -2.23
N ALA A 15 6.75 13.70 -1.08
CA ALA A 15 7.89 14.54 -0.78
C ALA A 15 9.02 14.42 -1.81
N LEU A 16 9.35 13.19 -2.20
CA LEU A 16 10.41 12.92 -3.17
C LEU A 16 10.05 13.48 -4.54
N VAL A 17 8.79 13.34 -4.97
CA VAL A 17 8.34 13.92 -6.24
C VAL A 17 8.50 15.44 -6.22
N VAL A 18 8.04 16.10 -5.16
CA VAL A 18 8.19 17.55 -5.01
C VAL A 18 9.66 17.96 -5.03
N ALA A 19 10.53 17.25 -4.29
CA ALA A 19 11.95 17.53 -4.25
C ALA A 19 12.63 17.45 -5.63
N VAL A 20 12.20 16.50 -6.46
CA VAL A 20 12.71 16.32 -7.83
C VAL A 20 12.31 17.45 -8.74
N ILE A 21 11.05 17.88 -8.67
CA ILE A 21 10.55 19.02 -9.45
C ILE A 21 11.32 20.28 -9.03
N TYR A 22 11.51 20.49 -7.73
CA TYR A 22 12.34 21.58 -7.20
C TYR A 22 13.78 21.52 -7.73
N ALA A 23 14.40 20.36 -7.72
CA ALA A 23 15.77 20.18 -8.21
C ALA A 23 15.87 20.41 -9.74
N TYR A 24 14.87 19.96 -10.50
CA TYR A 24 14.77 20.21 -11.93
C TYR A 24 14.64 21.70 -12.24
N LEU A 25 13.71 22.40 -11.58
CA LEU A 25 13.51 23.84 -11.77
C LEU A 25 14.75 24.65 -11.39
N SER A 26 15.45 24.26 -10.31
CA SER A 26 16.70 24.90 -9.89
C SER A 26 17.79 24.72 -10.95
N LYS A 27 17.94 23.51 -11.52
CA LYS A 27 18.93 23.25 -12.59
C LYS A 27 18.56 23.91 -13.92
N ALA A 28 17.27 24.06 -14.20
CA ALA A 28 16.77 24.73 -15.40
C ALA A 28 16.79 26.27 -15.28
N GLY A 29 17.21 26.83 -14.14
CA GLY A 29 17.19 28.28 -13.89
C GLY A 29 15.78 28.87 -13.80
N LYS A 30 14.74 28.04 -13.60
CA LYS A 30 13.33 28.45 -13.57
C LYS A 30 12.78 28.51 -12.15
N GLU A 31 13.47 29.25 -11.30
CA GLU A 31 13.11 29.45 -9.88
C GLU A 31 11.70 30.01 -9.70
N ASP A 32 11.26 30.89 -10.60
CA ASP A 32 9.92 31.51 -10.57
C ASP A 32 8.77 30.51 -10.66
N LEU A 33 9.03 29.31 -11.19
CA LEU A 33 8.02 28.26 -11.33
C LEU A 33 7.87 27.42 -10.05
N LYS A 34 8.73 27.59 -9.03
CA LYS A 34 8.59 26.90 -7.74
C LYS A 34 7.29 27.27 -7.03
N LYS A 35 6.78 28.50 -7.23
CA LYS A 35 5.46 28.90 -6.72
C LYS A 35 4.32 28.04 -7.32
N ASN A 36 4.45 27.62 -8.58
CA ASN A 36 3.47 26.78 -9.26
C ASN A 36 3.48 25.35 -8.72
N VAL A 37 4.65 24.85 -8.30
CA VAL A 37 4.78 23.59 -7.55
C VAL A 37 4.03 23.70 -6.23
N ASN A 38 4.27 24.75 -5.44
CA ASN A 38 3.58 24.95 -4.16
C ASN A 38 2.07 25.09 -4.33
N LEU A 39 1.63 25.78 -5.38
CA LEU A 39 0.21 25.86 -5.74
C LEU A 39 -0.37 24.48 -6.03
N GLY A 40 0.34 23.66 -6.83
CA GLY A 40 -0.08 22.28 -7.12
C GLY A 40 -0.17 21.40 -5.87
N VAL A 41 0.82 21.50 -4.97
CA VAL A 41 0.80 20.81 -3.67
C VAL A 41 -0.40 21.27 -2.83
N GLY A 42 -0.64 22.58 -2.74
CA GLY A 42 -1.76 23.13 -1.97
C GLY A 42 -3.12 22.65 -2.48
N ILE A 43 -3.31 22.66 -3.80
CA ILE A 43 -4.53 22.13 -4.44
C ILE A 43 -4.66 20.62 -4.17
N ALA A 44 -3.57 19.86 -4.26
CA ALA A 44 -3.59 18.41 -4.01
C ALA A 44 -4.01 18.10 -2.56
N VAL A 45 -3.41 18.78 -1.58
CA VAL A 45 -3.76 18.62 -0.16
C VAL A 45 -5.23 18.97 0.08
N LEU A 46 -5.71 20.09 -0.47
CA LEU A 46 -7.11 20.49 -0.37
C LEU A 46 -8.04 19.40 -0.96
N MET A 47 -7.72 18.91 -2.15
CA MET A 47 -8.51 17.88 -2.81
C MET A 47 -8.49 16.55 -2.06
N SER A 48 -7.37 16.15 -1.44
CA SER A 48 -7.31 14.95 -0.59
C SER A 48 -8.23 15.07 0.63
N ILE A 49 -8.28 16.25 1.27
CA ILE A 49 -9.21 16.52 2.38
C ILE A 49 -10.67 16.43 1.89
N ILE A 50 -10.97 17.02 0.73
CA ILE A 50 -12.30 16.94 0.12
C ILE A 50 -12.67 15.47 -0.17
N THR A 51 -11.77 14.69 -0.74
CA THR A 51 -11.97 13.24 -0.97
C THR A 51 -12.31 12.53 0.34
N ALA A 52 -11.56 12.78 1.41
CA ALA A 52 -11.83 12.15 2.72
C ALA A 52 -13.23 12.50 3.25
N ILE A 53 -13.65 13.76 3.10
CA ILE A 53 -14.99 14.21 3.52
C ILE A 53 -16.08 13.55 2.65
N VAL A 54 -15.90 13.52 1.32
CA VAL A 54 -16.86 12.93 0.39
C VAL A 54 -17.03 11.44 0.64
N LEU A 55 -15.93 10.69 0.80
CA LEU A 55 -15.98 9.25 1.10
C LEU A 55 -16.71 8.97 2.42
N LYS A 56 -16.51 9.82 3.43
CA LYS A 56 -17.24 9.74 4.69
C LYS A 56 -18.74 10.05 4.52
N MET A 57 -19.10 11.03 3.70
CA MET A 57 -20.50 11.42 3.48
C MET A 57 -21.31 10.37 2.73
N ILE A 58 -20.69 9.65 1.79
CA ILE A 58 -21.40 8.63 0.98
C ILE A 58 -21.49 7.27 1.69
N ASN A 59 -21.10 7.18 2.97
CA ASN A 59 -20.92 5.92 3.69
C ASN A 59 -20.20 4.88 2.82
N PHE A 60 -19.04 5.29 2.27
CA PHE A 60 -18.24 4.43 1.42
C PHE A 60 -18.05 3.08 2.13
N ASN A 61 -18.54 1.98 1.53
CA ASN A 61 -18.34 0.65 2.07
C ASN A 61 -17.04 0.09 1.48
N PRO A 62 -15.95 0.01 2.25
CA PRO A 62 -14.68 -0.51 1.76
C PRO A 62 -14.74 -2.02 1.49
N GLU A 63 -15.79 -2.73 1.92
CA GLU A 63 -15.95 -4.17 1.74
C GLU A 63 -16.45 -4.58 0.33
N ASN A 64 -16.60 -3.62 -0.60
CA ASN A 64 -17.00 -3.94 -1.97
C ASN A 64 -15.77 -4.24 -2.83
N GLU A 65 -15.44 -5.53 -2.97
CA GLU A 65 -14.33 -6.06 -3.78
C GLU A 65 -14.32 -5.49 -5.23
N VAL A 66 -15.49 -5.28 -5.85
CA VAL A 66 -15.57 -4.68 -7.21
C VAL A 66 -15.10 -3.23 -7.20
N LEU A 67 -15.50 -2.49 -6.18
CA LEU A 67 -15.16 -1.08 -6.02
C LEU A 67 -13.66 -0.94 -5.73
N GLU A 68 -13.11 -1.78 -4.86
CA GLU A 68 -11.68 -1.84 -4.55
C GLU A 68 -10.85 -2.19 -5.79
N GLY A 69 -11.23 -3.24 -6.53
CA GLY A 69 -10.57 -3.62 -7.78
C GLY A 69 -10.61 -2.51 -8.83
N THR A 70 -11.72 -1.79 -8.93
CA THR A 70 -11.87 -0.64 -9.84
C THR A 70 -10.95 0.52 -9.42
N MET A 71 -10.79 0.77 -8.12
CA MET A 71 -9.86 1.79 -7.63
C MET A 71 -8.42 1.44 -7.96
N PHE A 72 -7.99 0.20 -7.72
CA PHE A 72 -6.67 -0.27 -8.12
C PHE A 72 -6.43 -0.13 -9.63
N LEU A 73 -7.45 -0.41 -10.44
CA LEU A 73 -7.37 -0.26 -11.90
C LEU A 73 -7.21 1.22 -12.30
N ILE A 74 -8.03 2.11 -11.75
CA ILE A 74 -7.94 3.55 -12.02
C ILE A 74 -6.59 4.10 -11.58
N ALA A 75 -6.12 3.74 -10.37
CA ALA A 75 -4.81 4.12 -9.88
C ALA A 75 -3.71 3.62 -10.82
N GLY A 76 -3.75 2.35 -11.23
CA GLY A 76 -2.82 1.76 -12.19
C GLY A 76 -2.79 2.50 -13.53
N LEU A 77 -3.95 2.85 -14.10
CA LEU A 77 -4.04 3.61 -15.34
C LEU A 77 -3.48 5.04 -15.20
N LEU A 78 -3.74 5.70 -14.07
CA LEU A 78 -3.15 7.01 -13.78
C LEU A 78 -1.62 6.93 -13.69
N VAL A 79 -1.08 5.95 -12.96
CA VAL A 79 0.38 5.72 -12.87
C VAL A 79 0.97 5.40 -14.25
N LEU A 80 0.31 4.57 -15.05
CA LEU A 80 0.74 4.25 -16.41
C LEU A 80 0.82 5.51 -17.28
N SER A 81 -0.20 6.37 -17.21
CA SER A 81 -0.24 7.61 -17.99
C SER A 81 0.96 8.51 -17.68
N ILE A 82 1.33 8.60 -16.41
CA ILE A 82 2.49 9.37 -15.93
C ILE A 82 3.79 8.70 -16.40
N LEU A 83 3.92 7.38 -16.30
CA LEU A 83 5.09 6.65 -16.77
C LEU A 83 5.32 6.85 -18.28
N LEU A 84 4.26 6.80 -19.08
CA LEU A 84 4.31 7.07 -20.52
C LEU A 84 4.70 8.53 -20.80
N TRP A 85 4.13 9.48 -20.05
CA TRP A 85 4.51 10.89 -20.12
C TRP A 85 5.98 11.12 -19.77
N MET A 86 6.46 10.54 -18.67
CA MET A 86 7.86 10.63 -18.23
C MET A 86 8.82 10.00 -19.24
N LYS A 87 8.45 8.87 -19.87
CA LYS A 87 9.24 8.24 -20.94
C LYS A 87 9.39 9.18 -22.15
N LYS A 88 8.34 9.93 -22.49
CA LYS A 88 8.35 10.93 -23.56
C LYS A 88 9.18 12.16 -23.20
N THR A 89 9.09 12.64 -21.95
CA THR A 89 9.82 13.81 -21.46
C THR A 89 11.32 13.52 -21.22
N SER A 90 11.66 12.33 -20.71
CA SER A 90 13.04 11.92 -20.38
C SER A 90 13.95 11.83 -21.60
N LYS A 91 13.42 11.45 -22.77
CA LYS A 91 14.18 11.46 -24.03
C LYS A 91 14.64 12.87 -24.42
N ASN A 92 13.86 13.89 -24.06
CA ASN A 92 14.14 15.29 -24.40
C ASN A 92 15.04 15.99 -23.38
N ILE A 93 15.25 15.44 -22.17
CA ILE A 93 16.07 16.07 -21.12
C ILE A 93 17.55 16.17 -21.54
N ASN A 94 18.07 15.22 -22.32
CA ASN A 94 19.46 15.30 -22.80
C ASN A 94 19.63 16.23 -24.02
N GLU A 95 18.59 16.40 -24.85
CA GLU A 95 18.63 17.27 -26.03
C GLU A 95 18.29 18.73 -25.70
N GLU A 96 17.42 18.99 -24.72
CA GLU A 96 17.04 20.36 -24.31
C GLU A 96 18.11 21.08 -23.47
N ILE A 97 18.98 20.36 -22.76
CA ILE A 97 20.06 21.00 -21.97
C ILE A 97 21.10 21.66 -22.89
N ASN A 98 21.26 21.19 -24.13
CA ASN A 98 22.23 21.73 -25.08
C ASN A 98 21.62 22.62 -26.19
N SER A 99 20.30 22.59 -26.44
CA SER A 99 19.71 23.22 -27.64
C SER A 99 18.84 24.48 -27.42
N LYS A 100 18.64 24.97 -26.19
CA LYS A 100 17.78 26.15 -25.95
C LYS A 100 18.51 27.33 -25.32
N MET A 101 19.59 27.77 -25.96
CA MET A 101 20.22 29.08 -25.73
C MET A 101 19.59 30.20 -26.58
N SER A 102 18.64 29.93 -27.47
CA SER A 102 17.97 30.99 -28.23
C SER A 102 16.60 30.56 -28.76
N GLY A 103 15.57 31.28 -28.33
CA GLY A 103 14.24 31.24 -28.96
C GLY A 103 13.27 30.25 -28.32
N ILE A 104 12.49 30.73 -27.34
CA ILE A 104 11.03 30.59 -27.23
C ILE A 104 10.62 31.61 -26.16
N MET A 105 10.45 32.86 -26.59
CA MET A 105 9.60 33.81 -25.87
C MET A 105 8.14 33.35 -26.02
N ASN A 106 7.34 33.52 -24.97
CA ASN A 106 5.87 33.44 -24.95
C ASN A 106 5.14 32.08 -24.81
N LYS A 107 5.57 31.19 -23.89
CA LYS A 107 4.67 30.17 -23.29
C LYS A 107 4.79 30.04 -21.76
N THR A 108 5.01 31.15 -21.06
CA THR A 108 5.12 31.19 -19.59
C THR A 108 3.87 30.69 -18.87
N THR A 109 2.66 31.05 -19.35
CA THR A 109 1.39 30.63 -18.73
C THR A 109 1.12 29.14 -18.91
N GLY A 110 1.35 28.58 -20.11
CA GLY A 110 1.15 27.15 -20.38
C GLY A 110 2.14 26.27 -19.62
N GLN A 111 3.39 26.73 -19.46
CA GLN A 111 4.39 26.00 -18.68
C GLN A 111 4.10 26.06 -17.17
N ALA A 112 3.65 27.20 -16.66
CA ALA A 112 3.24 27.36 -15.26
C ALA A 112 2.05 26.45 -14.91
N LEU A 113 0.99 26.49 -15.74
CA LEU A 113 -0.19 25.62 -15.59
C LEU A 113 0.21 24.14 -15.67
N GLY A 114 1.07 23.77 -16.63
CA GLY A 114 1.55 22.40 -16.78
C GLY A 114 2.29 21.88 -15.55
N ILE A 115 3.15 22.70 -14.94
CA ILE A 115 3.85 22.33 -13.69
C ILE A 115 2.87 22.21 -12.53
N THR A 116 1.94 23.16 -12.37
CA THR A 116 0.92 23.10 -11.32
C THR A 116 0.08 21.83 -11.44
N LEU A 117 -0.46 21.53 -12.63
CA LEU A 117 -1.26 20.33 -12.86
C LEU A 117 -0.44 19.06 -12.66
N PHE A 118 0.80 19.02 -13.15
CA PHE A 118 1.68 17.87 -12.95
C PHE A 118 1.95 17.63 -11.46
N THR A 119 2.35 18.66 -10.71
CA THR A 119 2.57 18.55 -9.26
C THR A 119 1.28 18.15 -8.54
N PHE A 120 0.14 18.73 -8.92
CA PHE A 120 -1.16 18.39 -8.37
C PHE A 120 -1.46 16.89 -8.53
N PHE A 121 -1.43 16.36 -9.76
CA PHE A 121 -1.77 14.95 -10.00
C PHE A 121 -0.82 13.99 -9.29
N MET A 122 0.48 14.32 -9.25
CA MET A 122 1.46 13.48 -8.56
C MET A 122 1.23 13.42 -7.05
N VAL A 123 0.96 14.56 -6.41
CA VAL A 123 0.77 14.63 -4.95
C VAL A 123 -0.64 14.17 -4.55
N PHE A 124 -1.65 14.46 -5.36
CA PHE A 124 -3.02 14.04 -5.12
C PHE A 124 -3.15 12.52 -5.19
N ARG A 125 -2.38 11.83 -6.04
CA ARG A 125 -2.33 10.36 -6.07
C ARG A 125 -1.96 9.78 -4.70
N GLU A 126 -0.81 10.21 -4.15
CA GLU A 126 -0.36 9.75 -2.82
C GLU A 126 -1.37 10.13 -1.73
N GLY A 127 -1.95 11.33 -1.83
CA GLY A 127 -2.98 11.78 -0.92
C GLY A 127 -4.28 10.97 -1.00
N PHE A 128 -4.68 10.53 -2.19
CA PHE A 128 -5.85 9.68 -2.41
C PHE A 128 -5.64 8.30 -1.80
N GLU A 129 -4.49 7.67 -2.06
CA GLU A 129 -4.12 6.38 -1.46
C GLU A 129 -4.06 6.48 0.07
N THR A 130 -3.45 7.55 0.61
CA THR A 130 -3.43 7.82 2.05
C THR A 130 -4.83 7.88 2.66
N VAL A 131 -5.76 8.58 2.00
CA VAL A 131 -7.13 8.73 2.48
C VAL A 131 -7.84 7.37 2.51
N LEU A 132 -7.68 6.56 1.47
CA LEU A 132 -8.27 5.22 1.42
C LEU A 132 -7.72 4.31 2.52
N PHE A 133 -6.40 4.27 2.71
CA PHE A 133 -5.79 3.46 3.76
C PHE A 133 -6.16 3.91 5.18
N ILE A 134 -6.32 5.23 5.41
CA ILE A 134 -6.82 5.70 6.70
C ILE A 134 -8.28 5.33 6.89
N PHE A 135 -9.08 5.36 5.81
CA PHE A 135 -10.49 5.00 5.87
C PHE A 135 -10.66 3.52 6.27
N THR A 136 -9.87 2.61 5.70
CA THR A 136 -9.89 1.19 6.09
C THR A 136 -9.41 0.95 7.52
N LEU A 137 -8.41 1.70 8.01
CA LEU A 137 -7.93 1.60 9.41
C LEU A 137 -8.84 2.27 10.46
N SER A 138 -9.78 3.11 10.03
CA SER A 138 -10.58 3.94 10.95
C SER A 138 -11.67 3.16 11.71
N THR A 139 -11.86 1.89 11.36
CA THR A 139 -12.81 0.95 11.98
C THR A 139 -12.28 0.29 13.26
N GLU A 140 -10.95 0.23 13.46
CA GLU A 140 -10.36 -0.62 14.52
C GLU A 140 -9.80 0.12 15.76
N ALA A 141 -9.39 1.40 15.63
CA ALA A 141 -8.62 2.10 16.67
C ALA A 141 -9.28 3.40 17.15
N SER A 142 -8.93 3.86 18.36
CA SER A 142 -9.40 5.15 18.88
C SER A 142 -9.08 6.28 17.89
N ALA A 143 -10.11 7.00 17.44
CA ALA A 143 -9.98 8.03 16.39
C ALA A 143 -8.86 9.05 16.67
N VAL A 144 -8.64 9.37 17.95
CA VAL A 144 -7.56 10.27 18.41
C VAL A 144 -6.17 9.70 18.11
N SER A 145 -5.94 8.42 18.37
CA SER A 145 -4.64 7.78 18.11
C SER A 145 -4.30 7.72 16.62
N ASN A 146 -5.32 7.50 15.77
CA ASN A 146 -5.16 7.48 14.33
C ASN A 146 -4.79 8.86 13.78
N ILE A 147 -5.48 9.91 14.22
CA ILE A 147 -5.20 11.31 13.83
C ILE A 147 -3.80 11.73 14.29
N LEU A 148 -3.43 11.46 15.56
CA LEU A 148 -2.10 11.81 16.07
C LEU A 148 -0.99 11.09 15.30
N GLY A 149 -1.19 9.80 15.01
CA GLY A 149 -0.26 9.04 14.18
C GLY A 149 -0.10 9.65 12.79
N ALA A 150 -1.21 9.96 12.11
CA ALA A 150 -1.21 10.59 10.79
C ALA A 150 -0.48 11.95 10.79
N LEU A 151 -0.75 12.81 11.77
CA LEU A 151 -0.10 14.12 11.89
C LEU A 151 1.41 14.00 12.12
N LEU A 152 1.84 13.07 12.97
CA LEU A 152 3.26 12.81 13.21
C LEU A 152 3.95 12.26 11.94
N GLY A 153 3.27 11.38 11.19
CA GLY A 153 3.81 10.84 9.94
C GLY A 153 4.00 11.92 8.89
N LEU A 154 3.00 12.79 8.76
CA LEU A 154 3.07 13.94 7.86
C LEU A 154 4.19 14.90 8.26
N ALA A 155 4.33 15.19 9.56
CA ALA A 155 5.41 16.05 10.06
C ALA A 155 6.80 15.48 9.72
N LEU A 156 7.00 14.17 9.95
CA LEU A 156 8.25 13.48 9.60
C LEU A 156 8.53 13.50 8.09
N ALA A 157 7.50 13.30 7.25
CA ALA A 157 7.62 13.40 5.80
C ALA A 157 8.02 14.82 5.34
N VAL A 158 7.45 15.87 5.93
CA VAL A 158 7.81 17.26 5.64
C VAL A 158 9.26 17.56 6.06
N ILE A 159 9.66 17.13 7.26
CA ILE A 159 11.05 17.29 7.74
C ILE A 159 12.02 16.55 6.80
N PHE A 160 11.66 15.32 6.41
CA PHE A 160 12.43 14.54 5.44
C PHE A 160 12.57 15.30 4.11
N THR A 161 11.48 15.82 3.56
CA THR A 161 11.49 16.62 2.32
C THR A 161 12.47 17.79 2.40
N TYR A 162 12.37 18.57 3.49
CA TYR A 162 13.18 19.76 3.70
C TYR A 162 14.68 19.42 3.78
N LEU A 163 15.02 18.42 4.59
CA LEU A 163 16.41 17.96 4.75
C LEU A 163 16.94 17.34 3.45
N PHE A 164 16.10 16.60 2.72
CA PHE A 164 16.45 16.01 1.44
C PHE A 164 16.77 17.08 0.40
N ILE A 165 15.88 18.06 0.19
CA ILE A 165 16.11 19.16 -0.77
C ILE A 165 17.39 19.92 -0.42
N LYS A 166 17.61 20.26 0.86
CA LYS A 166 18.80 20.99 1.28
C LYS A 166 20.08 20.17 1.21
N GLY A 167 20.02 18.86 1.44
CA GLY A 167 21.17 17.95 1.42
C GLY A 167 21.52 17.38 0.03
N SER A 168 20.58 17.39 -0.91
CA SER A 168 20.65 16.76 -2.25
C SER A 168 21.34 17.61 -3.32
N SER A 169 22.07 18.67 -2.94
CA SER A 169 22.61 19.70 -3.86
C SER A 169 23.51 19.19 -5.00
N ASN A 170 23.95 17.93 -5.00
CA ASN A 170 24.80 17.33 -6.03
C ASN A 170 24.31 15.98 -6.58
N ILE A 171 23.04 15.63 -6.40
CA ILE A 171 22.50 14.39 -6.99
C ILE A 171 22.33 14.57 -8.51
N SER A 172 22.85 13.60 -9.28
CA SER A 172 22.63 13.53 -10.72
C SER A 172 21.15 13.21 -10.99
N LEU A 173 20.42 14.18 -11.54
CA LEU A 173 18.97 14.08 -11.79
C LEU A 173 18.64 12.82 -12.61
N SER A 174 19.47 12.49 -13.61
CA SER A 174 19.28 11.30 -14.45
C SER A 174 19.29 9.99 -13.64
N LYS A 175 20.21 9.81 -12.68
CA LYS A 175 20.24 8.59 -11.84
C LYS A 175 19.03 8.52 -10.91
N PHE A 176 18.65 9.65 -10.34
CA PHE A 176 17.47 9.74 -9.48
C PHE A 176 16.19 9.36 -10.27
N PHE A 177 15.99 9.93 -11.46
CA PHE A 177 14.82 9.62 -12.30
C PHE A 177 14.78 8.16 -12.75
N LYS A 178 15.93 7.51 -13.01
CA LYS A 178 15.98 6.07 -13.33
C LYS A 178 15.48 5.23 -12.16
N VAL A 179 15.92 5.56 -10.94
CA VAL A 179 15.49 4.88 -9.71
C VAL A 179 14.00 5.10 -9.46
N LEU A 180 13.55 6.36 -9.50
CA LEU A 180 12.13 6.70 -9.32
C LEU A 180 11.24 5.98 -10.36
N ASN A 181 11.65 5.98 -11.64
CA ASN A 181 10.92 5.25 -12.68
C ASN A 181 10.85 3.75 -12.40
N LEU A 182 11.93 3.13 -11.94
CA LEU A 182 11.92 1.70 -11.59
C LEU A 182 10.93 1.39 -10.47
N ILE A 183 10.92 2.22 -9.43
CA ILE A 183 9.96 2.12 -8.32
C ILE A 183 8.52 2.27 -8.84
N LEU A 184 8.25 3.28 -9.67
CA LEU A 184 6.93 3.50 -10.25
C LEU A 184 6.48 2.33 -11.14
N TYR A 185 7.38 1.65 -11.86
CA TYR A 185 7.05 0.43 -12.59
C TYR A 185 6.68 -0.72 -11.65
N ILE A 186 7.38 -0.87 -10.52
CA ILE A 186 7.05 -1.89 -9.50
C ILE A 186 5.66 -1.63 -8.92
N LEU A 187 5.37 -0.38 -8.55
CA LEU A 187 4.04 0.03 -8.06
C LEU A 187 2.95 -0.18 -9.10
N LEU A 188 3.24 0.12 -10.38
CA LEU A 188 2.30 -0.12 -11.46
C LEU A 188 1.88 -1.59 -11.56
N VAL A 189 2.87 -2.50 -11.54
CA VAL A 189 2.63 -3.95 -11.59
C VAL A 189 1.78 -4.38 -10.39
N ARG A 190 2.07 -3.83 -9.21
CA ARG A 190 1.30 -4.10 -7.99
C ARG A 190 -0.15 -3.63 -8.09
N LEU A 191 -0.41 -2.40 -8.55
CA LEU A 191 -1.77 -1.87 -8.68
C LEU A 191 -2.62 -2.70 -9.65
N PHE A 192 -2.06 -3.07 -10.80
CA PHE A 192 -2.76 -3.98 -11.72
C PHE A 192 -2.94 -5.38 -11.13
N ALA A 193 -1.95 -5.90 -10.39
CA ALA A 193 -2.08 -7.18 -9.71
C ALA A 193 -3.20 -7.15 -8.66
N GLY A 194 -3.32 -6.07 -7.89
CA GLY A 194 -4.43 -5.82 -6.96
C GLY A 194 -5.76 -5.80 -7.68
N ALA A 195 -5.91 -5.00 -8.74
CA ALA A 195 -7.14 -4.96 -9.52
C ALA A 195 -7.58 -6.35 -10.04
N ILE A 196 -6.63 -7.12 -10.60
CA ILE A 196 -6.91 -8.48 -11.09
C ILE A 196 -7.26 -9.43 -9.94
N HIS A 197 -6.63 -9.25 -8.77
CA HIS A 197 -6.90 -10.04 -7.59
C HIS A 197 -8.34 -9.83 -7.11
N GLU A 198 -8.73 -8.58 -6.88
CA GLU A 198 -10.07 -8.18 -6.43
C GLU A 198 -11.15 -8.64 -7.41
N PHE A 199 -10.96 -8.43 -8.71
CA PHE A 199 -11.91 -8.92 -9.73
C PHE A 199 -11.99 -10.44 -9.81
N GLY A 200 -10.91 -11.15 -9.44
CA GLY A 200 -10.93 -12.59 -9.33
C GLY A 200 -11.66 -13.11 -8.09
N GLU A 201 -11.71 -12.32 -7.02
CA GLU A 201 -12.44 -12.66 -5.79
C GLU A 201 -13.95 -12.72 -6.04
N VAL A 202 -14.48 -11.80 -6.85
CA VAL A 202 -15.89 -11.80 -7.29
C VAL A 202 -16.17 -12.61 -8.56
N GLN A 203 -15.21 -13.40 -9.04
CA GLN A 203 -15.31 -14.19 -10.29
C GLN A 203 -15.59 -13.40 -11.57
N LEU A 204 -15.36 -12.08 -11.59
CA LEU A 204 -15.42 -11.30 -12.84
C LEU A 204 -14.31 -11.72 -13.82
N ILE A 205 -13.17 -12.18 -13.29
CA ILE A 205 -12.05 -12.70 -14.08
C ILE A 205 -11.71 -14.12 -13.61
N PRO A 206 -11.67 -15.12 -14.51
CA PRO A 206 -11.27 -16.47 -14.13
C PRO A 206 -9.78 -16.50 -13.75
N LEU A 207 -9.49 -16.79 -12.48
CA LEU A 207 -8.14 -16.98 -11.98
C LEU A 207 -7.80 -18.47 -11.86
N GLY A 208 -6.66 -18.87 -12.42
CA GLY A 208 -6.08 -20.19 -12.17
C GLY A 208 -5.20 -20.19 -10.91
N PRO A 209 -4.99 -21.35 -10.26
CA PRO A 209 -4.22 -21.43 -9.01
C PRO A 209 -2.83 -20.80 -9.09
N LYS A 210 -2.10 -21.00 -10.20
CA LYS A 210 -0.75 -20.44 -10.39
C LYS A 210 -0.76 -18.91 -10.45
N VAL A 211 -1.75 -18.32 -11.13
CA VAL A 211 -1.89 -16.87 -11.25
C VAL A 211 -2.28 -16.29 -9.90
N ALA A 212 -3.24 -16.90 -9.20
CA ALA A 212 -3.64 -16.48 -7.86
C ALA A 212 -2.47 -16.50 -6.87
N THR A 213 -1.60 -17.52 -6.91
CA THR A 213 -0.39 -17.55 -6.08
C THR A 213 0.55 -16.39 -6.36
N ILE A 214 0.81 -16.07 -7.64
CA ILE A 214 1.67 -14.95 -8.00
C ILE A 214 1.07 -13.62 -7.52
N LEU A 215 -0.23 -13.41 -7.77
CA LEU A 215 -0.94 -12.20 -7.38
C LEU A 215 -0.93 -12.02 -5.85
N GLY A 216 -1.24 -13.06 -5.07
CA GLY A 216 -1.25 -12.95 -3.60
C GLY A 216 0.10 -12.59 -2.99
N TYR A 217 1.23 -13.01 -3.59
CA TYR A 217 2.55 -12.55 -3.15
C TYR A 217 2.84 -11.09 -3.52
N ILE A 218 2.30 -10.60 -4.64
CA ILE A 218 2.49 -9.22 -5.10
C ILE A 218 1.62 -8.25 -4.28
N VAL A 219 0.38 -8.65 -3.95
CA VAL A 219 -0.60 -7.78 -3.30
C VAL A 219 -0.36 -7.65 -1.79
N ARG A 220 0.18 -8.69 -1.12
CA ARG A 220 0.40 -8.68 0.34
C ARG A 220 1.23 -7.48 0.83
N ASP A 221 0.81 -6.88 1.95
CA ASP A 221 1.34 -5.62 2.52
C ASP A 221 2.85 -5.58 2.78
N ASN A 222 3.48 -6.73 3.04
CA ASN A 222 4.92 -6.85 3.25
C ASN A 222 5.73 -6.28 2.08
N SER A 223 5.19 -6.34 0.87
CA SER A 223 5.84 -5.80 -0.33
C SER A 223 5.91 -4.26 -0.33
N LEU A 224 4.91 -3.53 0.21
CA LEU A 224 4.95 -2.05 0.28
C LEU A 224 6.06 -1.56 1.20
N ILE A 225 6.23 -2.21 2.35
CA ILE A 225 7.23 -1.80 3.34
C ILE A 225 8.63 -1.97 2.75
N LEU A 226 8.88 -3.06 2.03
CA LEU A 226 10.15 -3.28 1.34
C LEU A 226 10.40 -2.21 0.28
N ILE A 227 9.39 -1.90 -0.55
CA ILE A 227 9.48 -0.82 -1.55
C ILE A 227 9.81 0.53 -0.89
N SER A 228 9.14 0.85 0.22
CA SER A 228 9.38 2.07 1.00
C SER A 228 10.81 2.15 1.54
N ILE A 229 11.32 1.04 2.07
CA ILE A 229 12.71 0.94 2.54
C ILE A 229 13.66 1.24 1.37
N PHE A 230 13.43 0.67 0.18
CA PHE A 230 14.25 0.97 -1.00
C PHE A 230 14.13 2.44 -1.44
N ILE A 231 12.93 3.02 -1.43
CA ILE A 231 12.67 4.42 -1.76
C ILE A 231 13.45 5.38 -0.86
N VAL A 232 13.57 5.05 0.44
CA VAL A 232 14.27 5.90 1.41
C VAL A 232 15.78 5.64 1.41
N THR A 233 16.22 4.38 1.24
CA THR A 233 17.64 4.00 1.28
C THR A 233 18.41 4.41 0.03
N ILE A 234 17.81 4.37 -1.17
CA ILE A 234 18.55 4.73 -2.38
C ILE A 234 18.98 6.20 -2.37
N PRO A 235 18.11 7.18 -2.04
CA PRO A 235 18.54 8.57 -1.87
C PRO A 235 19.58 8.77 -0.76
N MET A 236 19.52 7.97 0.32
CA MET A 236 20.55 7.93 1.37
C MET A 236 21.94 7.61 0.81
N LEU A 237 22.03 6.53 0.03
CA LEU A 237 23.27 6.10 -0.60
C LEU A 237 23.77 7.20 -1.56
N MET A 238 22.87 7.79 -2.35
CA MET A 238 23.22 8.89 -3.24
C MET A 238 23.78 10.11 -2.49
N MET A 239 23.25 10.45 -1.30
CA MET A 239 23.76 11.54 -0.48
C MET A 239 25.14 11.24 0.13
N ILE A 240 25.41 10.00 0.54
CA ILE A 240 26.72 9.56 1.05
C ILE A 240 27.80 9.64 -0.04
N PHE A 241 27.48 9.14 -1.24
CA PHE A 241 28.44 9.10 -2.35
C PHE A 241 28.59 10.45 -3.09
N SER A 242 27.76 11.45 -2.75
CA SER A 242 27.84 12.80 -3.29
C SER A 242 29.04 13.57 -2.69
N LYS A 243 30.23 13.41 -3.26
CA LYS A 243 31.42 14.20 -2.90
C LYS A 243 31.26 15.67 -3.30
N ASN A 244 31.35 16.58 -2.33
CA ASN A 244 31.62 18.00 -2.60
C ASN A 244 33.13 18.19 -2.62
N LYS A 245 33.78 18.09 -3.80
CA LYS A 245 35.14 18.60 -3.96
C LYS A 245 35.02 20.12 -4.14
N LEU A 246 35.11 20.87 -3.06
CA LEU A 246 35.36 22.30 -3.13
C LEU A 246 36.82 22.55 -2.82
N ASP A 247 37.50 23.21 -3.75
CA ASP A 247 38.87 23.67 -3.54
C ASP A 247 38.85 24.98 -2.73
N ILE A 248 39.43 24.93 -1.55
CA ILE A 248 39.49 26.03 -0.58
C ILE A 248 40.94 26.51 -0.40
N SER A 249 41.89 25.96 -1.18
CA SER A 249 43.31 26.21 -1.05
C SER A 249 43.68 27.68 -1.27
N ASN A 250 42.96 28.35 -2.19
CA ASN A 250 43.24 29.73 -2.60
C ASN A 250 42.51 30.82 -1.78
N LEU A 251 41.67 30.45 -0.81
CA LEU A 251 40.90 31.41 -0.01
C LEU A 251 41.65 31.79 1.28
N VAL A 252 41.66 33.07 1.64
CA VAL A 252 42.34 33.60 2.84
C VAL A 252 41.37 34.46 3.67
N GLY A 253 41.63 34.58 4.98
CA GLY A 253 40.92 35.53 5.85
C GLY A 253 39.43 35.24 6.04
N THR A 254 38.59 36.27 5.91
CA THR A 254 37.14 36.23 6.19
C THR A 254 36.37 35.39 5.18
N GLU A 255 36.74 35.44 3.89
CA GLU A 255 36.10 34.62 2.85
C GLU A 255 36.27 33.13 3.10
N LYS A 256 37.47 32.71 3.53
CA LYS A 256 37.74 31.32 3.93
C LYS A 256 36.84 30.88 5.08
N ARG A 257 36.65 31.74 6.10
CA ARG A 257 35.80 31.45 7.26
C ARG A 257 34.32 31.31 6.88
N ILE A 258 33.80 32.20 6.04
CA ILE A 258 32.42 32.12 5.53
C ILE A 258 32.23 30.82 4.75
N LYS A 259 33.19 30.45 3.89
CA LYS A 259 33.09 29.23 3.09
C LYS A 259 33.17 27.95 3.93
N ILE A 260 34.04 27.91 4.94
CA ILE A 260 34.09 26.81 5.91
C ILE A 260 32.77 26.69 6.68
N ALA A 261 32.17 27.81 7.09
CA ALA A 261 30.87 27.82 7.77
C ALA A 261 29.75 27.27 6.86
N GLU A 262 29.75 27.64 5.58
CA GLU A 262 28.80 27.11 4.59
C GLU A 262 28.96 25.59 4.38
N LEU A 263 30.21 25.11 4.30
CA LEU A 263 30.51 23.68 4.20
C LEU A 263 30.11 22.91 5.46
N ASN A 264 30.37 23.45 6.64
CA ASN A 264 29.93 22.85 7.91
C ASN A 264 28.41 22.80 7.99
N LYS A 265 27.70 23.85 7.57
CA LYS A 265 26.24 23.87 7.49
C LYS A 265 25.72 22.79 6.54
N GLN A 266 26.30 22.67 5.34
CA GLN A 266 25.94 21.63 4.37
C GLN A 266 26.21 20.22 4.93
N ARG A 267 27.35 20.03 5.61
CA ARG A 267 27.70 18.77 6.27
C ARG A 267 26.71 18.41 7.37
N ASN A 268 26.37 19.36 8.24
CA ASN A 268 25.42 19.13 9.34
C ASN A 268 24.02 18.80 8.82
N ILE A 269 23.56 19.47 7.76
CA ILE A 269 22.30 19.13 7.09
C ILE A 269 22.34 17.73 6.50
N LYS A 270 23.44 17.33 5.84
CA LYS A 270 23.61 15.96 5.32
C LYS A 270 23.58 14.92 6.45
N ILE A 271 24.28 15.18 7.55
CA ILE A 271 24.28 14.28 8.73
C ILE A 271 22.87 14.17 9.32
N ALA A 272 22.16 15.29 9.48
CA ALA A 272 20.78 15.28 9.98
C ALA A 272 19.84 14.51 9.05
N ALA A 273 19.97 14.69 7.73
CA ALA A 273 19.19 13.94 6.75
C ALA A 273 19.46 12.42 6.84
N LEU A 274 20.74 12.03 6.98
CA LEU A 274 21.12 10.62 7.13
C LEU A 274 20.60 10.02 8.44
N ALA A 275 20.71 10.74 9.55
CA ALA A 275 20.18 10.29 10.83
C ALA A 275 18.66 10.09 10.79
N LEU A 276 17.93 11.02 10.17
CA LEU A 276 16.48 10.90 10.00
C LEU A 276 16.12 9.71 9.11
N ILE A 277 16.85 9.50 8.01
CA ILE A 277 16.65 8.35 7.12
C ILE A 277 16.87 7.03 7.87
N ILE A 278 17.92 6.93 8.69
CA ILE A 278 18.20 5.74 9.50
C ILE A 278 17.05 5.51 10.48
N ALA A 279 16.55 6.56 11.15
CA ALA A 279 15.42 6.45 12.05
C ALA A 279 14.15 5.97 11.33
N ILE A 280 13.82 6.54 10.17
CA ILE A 280 12.68 6.13 9.35
C ILE A 280 12.81 4.66 8.92
N ASN A 281 13.99 4.24 8.43
CA ASN A 281 14.21 2.84 8.07
C ASN A 281 14.14 1.91 9.28
N GLY A 282 14.63 2.33 10.44
CA GLY A 282 14.47 1.58 11.68
C GLY A 282 13.01 1.35 12.04
N LEU A 283 12.17 2.39 11.89
CA LEU A 283 10.72 2.28 12.09
C LEU A 283 10.08 1.33 11.06
N LEU A 284 10.39 1.48 9.78
CA LEU A 284 9.85 0.62 8.72
C LEU A 284 10.28 -0.84 8.88
N VAL A 285 11.54 -1.09 9.25
CA VAL A 285 12.06 -2.42 9.52
C VAL A 285 11.40 -3.01 10.77
N SER A 286 11.19 -2.23 11.83
CA SER A 286 10.49 -2.72 13.02
C SER A 286 9.07 -3.17 12.69
N GLU A 287 8.34 -2.42 11.87
CA GLU A 287 7.00 -2.79 11.43
C GLU A 287 7.03 -4.04 10.55
N PHE A 288 7.97 -4.12 9.61
CA PHE A 288 8.14 -5.30 8.77
C PHE A 288 8.41 -6.54 9.61
N VAL A 289 9.31 -6.44 10.60
CA VAL A 289 9.58 -7.53 11.54
C VAL A 289 8.30 -7.87 12.31
N SER A 290 7.58 -6.89 12.85
CA SER A 290 6.31 -7.11 13.57
C SER A 290 5.26 -7.84 12.72
N ILE A 291 5.16 -7.54 11.42
CA ILE A 291 4.22 -8.21 10.52
C ILE A 291 4.70 -9.63 10.17
N VAL A 292 5.99 -9.83 9.88
CA VAL A 292 6.53 -11.14 9.48
C VAL A 292 6.64 -12.12 10.66
N THR A 293 6.85 -11.60 11.87
CA THR A 293 6.94 -12.40 13.11
C THR A 293 5.61 -12.57 13.82
N LYS A 294 4.53 -11.98 13.30
CA LYS A 294 3.19 -12.07 13.87
C LYS A 294 2.79 -13.54 13.96
N LYS A 295 2.41 -14.00 15.16
CA LYS A 295 2.01 -15.39 15.38
C LYS A 295 0.76 -15.69 14.55
N THR A 296 0.67 -16.91 14.03
CA THR A 296 -0.50 -17.35 13.25
C THR A 296 -1.47 -18.17 14.11
N ILE A 297 -2.76 -17.95 13.89
CA ILE A 297 -3.89 -18.74 14.38
C ILE A 297 -4.31 -19.68 13.26
N ASP A 298 -3.99 -20.96 13.41
CA ASP A 298 -4.38 -22.02 12.49
C ASP A 298 -4.82 -23.23 13.33
N PRO A 299 -6.07 -23.22 13.83
CA PRO A 299 -6.53 -24.29 14.70
C PRO A 299 -6.64 -25.60 13.93
N ASN A 300 -6.32 -26.70 14.59
CA ASN A 300 -6.59 -28.02 14.03
C ASN A 300 -8.12 -28.17 13.90
N PRO A 301 -8.64 -28.67 12.75
CA PRO A 301 -10.06 -28.86 12.56
C PRO A 301 -10.67 -29.78 13.63
N ILE A 302 -11.75 -29.34 14.26
CA ILE A 302 -12.51 -30.11 15.23
C ILE A 302 -13.45 -31.04 14.46
N LYS A 303 -13.31 -32.36 14.68
CA LYS A 303 -14.17 -33.34 14.03
C LYS A 303 -15.60 -33.25 14.57
N VAL A 304 -16.58 -33.09 13.67
CA VAL A 304 -18.00 -33.01 14.02
C VAL A 304 -18.73 -34.32 13.77
N SER A 305 -19.73 -34.60 14.61
CA SER A 305 -20.64 -35.74 14.45
C SER A 305 -21.94 -35.30 13.79
N VAL A 306 -22.52 -36.18 12.97
CA VAL A 306 -23.82 -35.95 12.32
C VAL A 306 -24.92 -36.60 13.14
N ASN A 307 -25.94 -35.82 13.51
CA ASN A 307 -27.15 -36.31 14.17
C ASN A 307 -28.36 -35.99 13.28
N ASN A 308 -29.10 -37.00 12.85
CA ASN A 308 -30.27 -36.85 11.96
C ASN A 308 -29.98 -36.02 10.68
N GLY A 309 -28.82 -36.25 10.05
CA GLY A 309 -28.39 -35.53 8.84
C GLY A 309 -27.96 -34.08 9.09
N LYS A 310 -27.80 -33.67 10.35
CA LYS A 310 -27.43 -32.30 10.72
C LYS A 310 -26.20 -32.27 11.62
N ILE A 311 -25.39 -31.23 11.42
CA ILE A 311 -24.29 -30.85 12.30
C ILE A 311 -24.74 -29.64 13.09
N GLN A 312 -24.51 -29.67 14.40
CA GLN A 312 -24.87 -28.59 15.31
C GLN A 312 -23.61 -28.09 15.99
N ILE A 313 -23.34 -26.79 15.86
CA ILE A 313 -22.19 -26.12 16.47
C ILE A 313 -22.70 -25.05 17.41
N PRO A 314 -22.44 -25.15 18.73
CA PRO A 314 -22.85 -24.13 19.68
C PRO A 314 -22.17 -22.80 19.35
N VAL A 315 -22.96 -21.72 19.28
CA VAL A 315 -22.43 -20.36 19.05
C VAL A 315 -21.45 -19.96 20.15
N SER A 316 -21.65 -20.44 21.38
CA SER A 316 -20.76 -20.20 22.52
C SER A 316 -19.35 -20.77 22.35
N SER A 317 -19.14 -21.69 21.40
CA SER A 317 -17.83 -22.23 21.07
C SER A 317 -16.99 -21.31 20.17
N LEU A 318 -17.60 -20.26 19.60
CA LEU A 318 -16.97 -19.36 18.65
C LEU A 318 -16.44 -18.10 19.34
N GLY A 319 -15.21 -17.72 19.00
CA GLY A 319 -14.64 -16.42 19.37
C GLY A 319 -15.03 -15.32 18.38
N ASP A 320 -15.17 -14.09 18.86
CA ASP A 320 -15.46 -12.92 18.02
C ASP A 320 -14.30 -12.65 17.05
N ASN A 321 -14.59 -12.68 15.75
CA ASN A 321 -13.62 -12.57 14.66
C ASN A 321 -12.43 -13.55 14.77
N VAL A 322 -12.61 -14.71 15.39
CA VAL A 322 -11.58 -15.76 15.48
C VAL A 322 -11.93 -16.95 14.59
N LEU A 323 -11.00 -17.31 13.72
CA LEU A 323 -11.12 -18.43 12.81
C LEU A 323 -11.31 -19.74 13.59
N SER A 324 -12.45 -20.38 13.41
CA SER A 324 -12.74 -21.72 13.92
C SER A 324 -12.81 -22.72 12.77
N LYS A 325 -12.21 -23.90 12.94
CA LYS A 325 -12.17 -24.94 11.91
C LYS A 325 -12.81 -26.23 12.37
N TYR A 326 -13.55 -26.85 11.46
CA TYR A 326 -14.25 -28.10 11.70
C TYR A 326 -14.01 -29.07 10.54
N SER A 327 -14.17 -30.36 10.81
CA SER A 327 -14.03 -31.41 9.80
C SER A 327 -15.13 -32.46 9.89
N PHE A 328 -15.54 -32.93 8.72
CA PHE A 328 -16.54 -33.97 8.53
C PHE A 328 -15.96 -35.04 7.60
N ASP A 329 -16.02 -36.30 8.02
CA ASP A 329 -15.62 -37.42 7.18
C ASP A 329 -16.84 -37.95 6.43
N THR A 330 -16.74 -37.93 5.11
CA THR A 330 -17.75 -38.49 4.20
C THR A 330 -17.71 -40.01 4.20
N GLU A 331 -18.82 -40.65 3.82
CA GLU A 331 -18.92 -42.11 3.71
C GLU A 331 -17.91 -42.70 2.71
N ASP A 332 -17.53 -41.93 1.67
CA ASP A 332 -16.50 -42.31 0.70
C ASP A 332 -15.06 -42.06 1.18
N GLY A 333 -14.87 -41.76 2.48
CA GLY A 333 -13.55 -41.67 3.12
C GLY A 333 -12.80 -40.35 2.88
N LYS A 334 -13.45 -39.33 2.30
CA LYS A 334 -12.88 -37.98 2.18
C LYS A 334 -13.19 -37.16 3.42
N THR A 335 -12.21 -36.36 3.87
CA THR A 335 -12.41 -35.38 4.94
C THR A 335 -12.69 -34.00 4.35
N VAL A 336 -13.92 -33.52 4.52
CA VAL A 336 -14.33 -32.16 4.19
C VAL A 336 -14.07 -31.26 5.38
N ARG A 337 -13.46 -30.09 5.15
CA ARG A 337 -13.23 -29.09 6.21
C ARG A 337 -14.04 -27.83 5.93
N PHE A 338 -14.51 -27.19 6.99
CA PHE A 338 -15.21 -25.93 6.89
C PHE A 338 -14.79 -25.01 8.03
N ILE A 339 -15.01 -23.72 7.83
CA ILE A 339 -14.62 -22.65 8.73
C ILE A 339 -15.87 -21.90 9.18
N ILE A 340 -15.80 -21.38 10.41
CA ILE A 340 -16.82 -20.50 10.97
C ILE A 340 -16.12 -19.33 11.63
N LEU A 341 -16.61 -18.13 11.36
CA LEU A 341 -16.21 -16.87 11.98
C LEU A 341 -17.46 -16.17 12.49
N LYS A 342 -17.44 -15.74 13.75
CA LYS A 342 -18.47 -14.87 14.30
C LYS A 342 -18.10 -13.42 14.00
N ARG A 343 -18.84 -12.78 13.10
CA ARG A 343 -18.57 -11.39 12.66
C ARG A 343 -19.18 -10.38 13.63
N ASP A 344 -20.43 -10.61 14.00
CA ASP A 344 -21.19 -9.78 14.93
C ASP A 344 -22.28 -10.62 15.65
N THR A 345 -23.17 -9.94 16.37
CA THR A 345 -24.32 -10.52 17.07
C THR A 345 -25.28 -11.12 16.04
N ASN A 346 -25.37 -12.46 16.05
CA ASN A 346 -26.15 -13.26 15.10
C ASN A 346 -25.68 -13.19 13.64
N ASP A 347 -24.44 -12.76 13.38
CA ASP A 347 -23.86 -12.74 12.05
C ASP A 347 -22.58 -13.57 11.96
N TYR A 348 -22.52 -14.47 10.97
CA TYR A 348 -21.47 -15.48 10.86
C TYR A 348 -21.00 -15.66 9.42
N GLY A 349 -19.69 -15.68 9.24
CA GLY A 349 -19.08 -16.17 8.02
C GLY A 349 -18.93 -17.68 8.10
N VAL A 350 -19.71 -18.42 7.29
CA VAL A 350 -19.65 -19.88 7.21
C VAL A 350 -19.30 -20.29 5.79
N GLY A 351 -18.25 -21.09 5.66
CA GLY A 351 -17.77 -21.51 4.35
C GLY A 351 -16.86 -22.73 4.43
N TYR A 352 -16.59 -23.34 3.28
CA TYR A 352 -15.62 -24.42 3.18
C TYR A 352 -14.19 -23.91 3.45
N ASP A 353 -13.33 -24.74 4.03
CA ASP A 353 -11.89 -24.45 4.19
C ASP A 353 -11.15 -24.65 2.85
N ALA A 354 -11.71 -24.10 1.76
CA ALA A 354 -11.28 -24.19 0.37
C ALA A 354 -11.91 -23.05 -0.45
N CYS A 355 -11.31 -22.70 -1.60
CA CYS A 355 -11.92 -21.81 -2.60
C CYS A 355 -12.05 -22.49 -3.96
N LEU A 356 -12.85 -21.90 -4.86
CA LEU A 356 -13.05 -22.42 -6.22
C LEU A 356 -11.80 -22.30 -7.10
N VAL A 357 -10.90 -21.38 -6.76
CA VAL A 357 -9.66 -21.17 -7.54
C VAL A 357 -8.55 -22.15 -7.16
N CYS A 358 -8.24 -22.29 -5.86
CA CYS A 358 -7.10 -23.09 -5.40
C CYS A 358 -7.48 -24.44 -4.78
N GLY A 359 -8.75 -24.63 -4.38
CA GLY A 359 -9.17 -25.74 -3.53
C GLY A 359 -8.51 -25.72 -2.15
N SER A 360 -8.44 -26.87 -1.48
CA SER A 360 -7.90 -27.00 -0.11
C SER A 360 -6.46 -27.52 -0.04
N LYS A 361 -5.72 -27.52 -1.16
CA LYS A 361 -4.44 -28.24 -1.35
C LYS A 361 -3.38 -28.06 -0.26
N LYS A 362 -3.21 -26.85 0.30
CA LYS A 362 -2.28 -26.55 1.39
C LYS A 362 -2.93 -26.37 2.77
N GLY A 363 -4.13 -26.90 2.98
CA GLY A 363 -4.75 -26.86 4.31
C GLY A 363 -5.69 -25.68 4.57
N GLY A 364 -6.26 -25.11 3.50
CA GLY A 364 -7.26 -24.04 3.57
C GLY A 364 -6.71 -22.69 4.00
N TYR A 365 -7.31 -22.07 5.02
CA TYR A 365 -7.00 -20.71 5.47
C TYR A 365 -6.32 -20.68 6.84
N TYR A 366 -5.68 -19.58 7.20
CA TYR A 366 -5.22 -19.31 8.56
C TYR A 366 -5.49 -17.85 8.89
N GLN A 367 -5.37 -17.46 10.14
CA GLN A 367 -5.52 -16.06 10.56
C GLN A 367 -4.23 -15.59 11.22
N GLU A 368 -3.87 -14.31 11.08
CA GLU A 368 -2.77 -13.74 11.85
C GLU A 368 -3.28 -13.29 13.23
N GLN A 369 -2.50 -13.49 14.29
CA GLN A 369 -2.95 -13.17 15.65
C GLN A 369 -3.26 -11.67 15.77
N GLY A 370 -4.48 -11.36 16.20
CA GLY A 370 -4.97 -9.98 16.34
C GLY A 370 -5.32 -9.30 15.01
N ASN A 371 -5.35 -10.03 13.89
CA ASN A 371 -5.98 -9.57 12.65
C ASN A 371 -7.46 -9.96 12.70
N VAL A 372 -8.36 -8.99 12.79
CA VAL A 372 -9.82 -9.20 12.81
C VAL A 372 -10.48 -8.86 11.47
N ASP A 373 -9.71 -8.36 10.51
CA ASP A 373 -10.19 -7.92 9.21
C ASP A 373 -10.14 -9.03 8.16
N SER A 374 -9.18 -9.97 8.27
CA SER A 374 -8.96 -10.97 7.22
C SER A 374 -8.42 -12.32 7.70
N ILE A 375 -8.72 -13.36 6.92
CA ILE A 375 -8.03 -14.65 6.93
C ILE A 375 -7.14 -14.77 5.69
N ILE A 376 -6.11 -15.61 5.74
CA ILE A 376 -5.11 -15.73 4.69
C ILE A 376 -5.17 -17.13 4.09
N CYS A 377 -5.28 -17.21 2.77
CA CYS A 377 -5.24 -18.48 2.06
C CYS A 377 -3.84 -19.10 2.11
N LYS A 378 -3.69 -20.34 2.58
CA LYS A 378 -2.40 -21.03 2.60
C LYS A 378 -1.85 -21.35 1.21
N ASN A 379 -2.72 -21.43 0.20
CA ASN A 379 -2.32 -21.77 -1.16
C ASN A 379 -1.62 -20.60 -1.87
N CYS A 380 -2.34 -19.47 -1.97
CA CYS A 380 -1.94 -18.31 -2.74
C CYS A 380 -1.50 -17.11 -1.90
N ASN A 381 -1.59 -17.19 -0.56
CA ASN A 381 -1.21 -16.11 0.35
C ASN A 381 -2.07 -14.85 0.19
N ALA A 382 -3.23 -14.98 -0.46
CA ALA A 382 -4.24 -13.93 -0.58
C ALA A 382 -4.91 -13.68 0.78
N PRO A 383 -4.99 -12.42 1.25
CA PRO A 383 -5.88 -12.04 2.34
C PRO A 383 -7.33 -12.05 1.83
N ILE A 384 -8.24 -12.57 2.65
CA ILE A 384 -9.68 -12.61 2.39
C ILE A 384 -10.36 -11.85 3.52
N ALA A 385 -11.12 -10.82 3.16
CA ALA A 385 -11.83 -10.01 4.14
C ALA A 385 -12.86 -10.85 4.92
N ILE A 386 -12.83 -10.79 6.25
CA ILE A 386 -13.77 -11.53 7.11
C ILE A 386 -15.24 -11.20 6.79
N PRO A 387 -15.62 -9.93 6.51
CA PRO A 387 -16.98 -9.58 6.13
C PRO A 387 -17.50 -10.29 4.88
N THR A 388 -16.62 -10.68 3.94
CA THR A 388 -17.05 -11.30 2.69
C THR A 388 -17.24 -12.82 2.81
N ILE A 389 -16.80 -13.44 3.91
CA ILE A 389 -16.92 -14.89 4.11
C ILE A 389 -18.39 -15.31 4.19
N GLY A 390 -18.75 -16.31 3.39
CA GLY A 390 -20.14 -16.75 3.21
C GLY A 390 -20.83 -16.10 2.02
N LEU A 391 -20.18 -15.15 1.34
CA LEU A 391 -20.59 -14.68 0.01
C LEU A 391 -19.96 -15.56 -1.08
N PRO A 392 -20.64 -15.80 -2.21
CA PRO A 392 -20.04 -16.53 -3.32
C PRO A 392 -18.87 -15.75 -3.91
N GLY A 393 -17.77 -16.44 -4.23
CA GLY A 393 -16.56 -15.82 -4.77
C GLY A 393 -15.53 -16.83 -5.27
N GLY A 394 -14.57 -16.37 -6.07
CA GLY A 394 -13.50 -17.18 -6.66
C GLY A 394 -12.46 -17.60 -5.62
N CYS A 395 -11.78 -16.62 -5.00
CA CYS A 395 -10.76 -16.83 -3.97
C CYS A 395 -11.32 -16.90 -2.54
N ASN A 396 -12.54 -16.40 -2.32
CA ASN A 396 -13.27 -16.47 -1.06
C ASN A 396 -13.55 -17.95 -0.67
N PRO A 397 -13.64 -18.31 0.63
CA PRO A 397 -14.20 -19.58 1.07
C PRO A 397 -15.51 -19.89 0.33
N ILE A 398 -15.64 -21.11 -0.20
CA ILE A 398 -16.87 -21.51 -0.89
C ILE A 398 -18.03 -21.39 0.10
N GLU A 399 -19.12 -20.76 -0.31
CA GLU A 399 -20.29 -20.57 0.54
C GLU A 399 -20.84 -21.91 1.05
N LEU A 400 -21.13 -21.98 2.34
CA LEU A 400 -21.77 -23.12 2.97
C LEU A 400 -23.04 -22.67 3.68
N LYS A 401 -24.18 -23.23 3.25
CA LYS A 401 -25.49 -22.89 3.79
C LYS A 401 -25.62 -23.34 5.24
N TYR A 402 -26.23 -22.48 6.06
CA TYR A 402 -26.48 -22.75 7.46
C TYR A 402 -27.78 -22.08 7.94
N GLU A 403 -28.30 -22.57 9.05
CA GLU A 403 -29.41 -21.97 9.80
C GLU A 403 -28.97 -21.72 11.23
N ILE A 404 -29.51 -20.68 11.88
CA ILE A 404 -29.31 -20.44 13.31
C ILE A 404 -30.60 -20.82 14.04
N LYS A 405 -30.50 -21.73 15.01
CA LYS A 405 -31.64 -22.10 15.87
C LYS A 405 -31.16 -22.46 17.26
N ASN A 406 -31.81 -21.93 18.30
CA ASN A 406 -31.49 -22.22 19.70
C ASN A 406 -30.00 -22.01 20.06
N ASP A 407 -29.39 -20.91 19.60
CA ASP A 407 -27.96 -20.61 19.78
C ASP A 407 -26.99 -21.66 19.20
N GLU A 408 -27.43 -22.41 18.20
CA GLU A 408 -26.60 -23.33 17.42
C GLU A 408 -26.60 -22.95 15.94
N ILE A 409 -25.43 -23.08 15.32
CA ILE A 409 -25.29 -23.08 13.86
C ILE A 409 -25.56 -24.50 13.38
N ILE A 410 -26.56 -24.64 12.52
CA ILE A 410 -27.04 -25.90 11.97
C ILE A 410 -26.64 -25.97 10.49
N ILE A 411 -25.90 -27.01 10.13
CA ILE A 411 -25.46 -27.28 8.76
C ILE A 411 -25.97 -28.66 8.35
N ASN A 412 -26.54 -28.77 7.15
CA ASN A 412 -26.96 -30.07 6.61
C ASN A 412 -25.73 -30.85 6.13
N SER A 413 -25.60 -32.12 6.52
CA SER A 413 -24.49 -32.97 6.06
C SER A 413 -24.47 -33.10 4.53
N ASP A 414 -25.63 -33.08 3.88
CA ASP A 414 -25.73 -33.18 2.41
C ASP A 414 -25.11 -31.96 1.73
N ASP A 415 -25.15 -30.79 2.37
CA ASP A 415 -24.53 -29.58 1.83
C ASP A 415 -23.02 -29.76 1.79
N LEU A 416 -22.38 -30.24 2.86
CA LEU A 416 -20.93 -30.47 2.95
C LEU A 416 -20.37 -31.45 1.91
N VAL A 417 -21.20 -32.40 1.45
CA VAL A 417 -20.78 -33.40 0.44
C VAL A 417 -20.67 -32.78 -0.95
N LYS A 418 -21.37 -31.66 -1.23
CA LYS A 418 -21.43 -31.05 -2.58
C LYS A 418 -20.06 -30.65 -3.10
N GLU A 419 -19.22 -30.07 -2.24
CA GLU A 419 -17.91 -29.55 -2.61
C GLU A 419 -16.75 -30.48 -2.22
N LYS A 420 -17.01 -31.76 -1.92
CA LYS A 420 -15.96 -32.70 -1.49
C LYS A 420 -14.81 -32.91 -2.48
N ASN A 421 -14.96 -32.47 -3.73
CA ASN A 421 -13.95 -32.62 -4.77
C ASN A 421 -12.90 -31.51 -4.76
N VAL A 422 -13.12 -30.42 -4.02
CA VAL A 422 -12.12 -29.35 -3.86
C VAL A 422 -11.12 -29.63 -2.73
N PHE A 423 -11.33 -30.70 -1.96
CA PHE A 423 -10.52 -31.13 -0.82
C PHE A 423 -9.48 -32.19 -1.18
#